data_AF-A0A953IV07-F1
#
_entry.id   AF-A0A953IV07-F1
#
_cell.length_a   1.000
_cell.length_b   1.000
_cell.length_c   1.000
_cell.angle_alpha   90.00
_cell.angle_beta   90.00
_cell.angle_gamma   90.00
#
_symmetry.space_group_name_H-M   'P 1'
#
loop_
_entity.id
_entity.type
_entity.pdbx_description
1 polymer ?
#
loop_
_entity_poly.entity_id
_entity_poly.type
_entity_poly.pdbx_seq_one_letter_code
_entity_poly.pdbx_strand_id
1 'polypeptide(L)'
;MSPEMLRSTTILRAERHLPLAPVLWRWVGALFALLEEQGIPWLVLRKGEELPNTIGFDVDVLVDSNAIDGLTTEAHRMAAGLGLVFQMRRKAGGARLAAFLVEPNSVTRKWVLIDLQSRVSAPGYADLDVHAIATRTIAAAGMNVRVPNADWAKALSERHAARKRDLATLASIARPKKLRVRLGRILFFRLPFIHRHRPLFFAVCGPDGVGKSTTIALMLDMLRGYPLDVRVLHHTTYAKEKERRMVDEQRAGNGPLRSLPYRIMRALWRGFVPNAIKRALGGIVAESKYARRLNAAIGEDFFAGRLTLMDRYVYDRWLKMRLLPRPGFQHLALRILCRVMRPPCVTLALADDATKVFERKQELSPAQIADYTTALAALCRQVGAPYYHLAIVGREPEAVAAEAVGVLLQYSGSELFDAIGRFEMQGA
;
A
#
# COMPACT_ATOMS: atom_id res chain seq x y z
N MET A 1 30.19 -13.99 -35.94
CA MET A 1 29.39 -13.13 -35.04
C MET A 1 30.19 -12.92 -33.76
N SER A 2 30.45 -11.67 -33.37
CA SER A 2 31.22 -11.41 -32.14
C SER A 2 30.40 -11.77 -30.89
N PRO A 3 31.06 -12.15 -29.77
CA PRO A 3 30.40 -12.37 -28.47
C PRO A 3 29.57 -11.17 -27.98
N GLU A 4 29.81 -9.97 -28.49
CA GLU A 4 29.01 -8.76 -28.21
C GLU A 4 27.61 -8.78 -28.85
N MET A 5 27.45 -9.36 -30.04
CA MET A 5 26.13 -9.42 -30.71
C MET A 5 25.15 -10.41 -30.05
N LEU A 6 25.67 -11.44 -29.36
CA LEU A 6 24.86 -12.41 -28.61
C LEU A 6 24.39 -11.86 -27.25
N ARG A 7 25.03 -10.81 -26.72
CA ARG A 7 24.74 -10.27 -25.38
C ARG A 7 23.38 -9.55 -25.34
N SER A 8 23.06 -8.70 -26.32
CA SER A 8 21.78 -7.98 -26.35
C SER A 8 20.59 -8.82 -26.83
N THR A 9 20.81 -9.86 -27.65
CA THR A 9 19.72 -10.55 -28.38
C THR A 9 18.83 -11.46 -27.52
N THR A 10 19.25 -11.93 -26.34
CA THR A 10 18.44 -12.88 -25.55
C THR A 10 17.39 -12.18 -24.67
N ILE A 11 17.69 -11.01 -24.11
CA ILE A 11 16.67 -10.17 -23.45
C ILE A 11 15.71 -9.60 -24.52
N LEU A 12 16.25 -9.17 -25.66
CA LEU A 12 15.45 -8.67 -26.80
C LEU A 12 14.56 -9.76 -27.44
N ARG A 13 14.89 -11.06 -27.34
CA ARG A 13 14.00 -12.13 -27.84
C ARG A 13 12.78 -12.37 -26.93
N ALA A 14 12.89 -12.10 -25.62
CA ALA A 14 11.75 -12.12 -24.71
C ALA A 14 10.77 -10.96 -24.95
N GLU A 15 11.20 -9.88 -25.63
CA GLU A 15 10.34 -8.73 -25.99
C GLU A 15 9.14 -9.14 -26.85
N ARG A 16 9.21 -10.25 -27.61
CA ARG A 16 8.20 -10.58 -28.61
C ARG A 16 6.95 -11.29 -28.06
N HIS A 17 6.94 -11.73 -26.81
CA HIS A 17 5.84 -12.54 -26.28
C HIS A 17 5.18 -11.99 -25.01
N LEU A 18 5.74 -10.96 -24.39
CA LEU A 18 5.23 -10.42 -23.14
C LEU A 18 4.61 -9.05 -23.37
N PRO A 19 3.32 -8.83 -23.03
CA PRO A 19 2.64 -7.56 -23.24
C PRO A 19 3.03 -6.52 -22.19
N LEU A 20 4.33 -6.36 -21.89
CA LEU A 20 4.83 -5.30 -21.03
C LEU A 20 4.83 -3.96 -21.77
N ALA A 21 4.48 -2.92 -21.03
CA ALA A 21 4.73 -1.54 -21.39
C ALA A 21 6.15 -1.31 -21.95
N PRO A 22 6.32 -0.67 -23.11
CA PRO A 22 7.64 -0.39 -23.69
C PRO A 22 8.59 0.37 -22.76
N VAL A 23 8.07 1.28 -21.94
CA VAL A 23 8.88 2.03 -20.97
C VAL A 23 9.39 1.15 -19.83
N LEU A 24 8.64 0.11 -19.42
CA LEU A 24 9.12 -0.86 -18.44
C LEU A 24 10.26 -1.70 -19.03
N TRP A 25 10.15 -2.10 -20.30
CA TRP A 25 11.25 -2.77 -21.01
C TRP A 25 12.50 -1.89 -21.09
N ARG A 26 12.33 -0.60 -21.41
CA ARG A 26 13.44 0.35 -21.39
C ARG A 26 14.11 0.45 -20.03
N TRP A 27 13.33 0.49 -18.94
CA TRP A 27 13.88 0.51 -17.59
C TRP A 27 14.64 -0.79 -17.28
N VAL A 28 14.06 -1.96 -17.59
CA VAL A 28 14.70 -3.27 -17.37
C VAL A 28 16.01 -3.38 -18.15
N GLY A 29 16.01 -2.97 -19.43
CA GLY A 29 17.21 -2.91 -20.25
C GLY A 29 18.28 -1.97 -19.68
N ALA A 30 17.87 -0.78 -19.21
CA ALA A 30 18.78 0.17 -18.57
C ALA A 30 19.39 -0.39 -17.27
N LEU A 31 18.62 -1.12 -16.46
CA LEU A 31 19.13 -1.79 -15.27
C LEU A 31 20.22 -2.82 -15.63
N PHE A 32 20.00 -3.65 -16.64
CA PHE A 32 21.01 -4.63 -17.06
C PHE A 32 22.24 -3.99 -17.69
N ALA A 33 22.05 -2.94 -18.51
CA ALA A 33 23.15 -2.16 -19.04
C ALA A 33 24.01 -1.53 -17.93
N LEU A 34 23.38 -1.00 -16.88
CA LEU A 34 24.07 -0.48 -15.71
C LEU A 34 24.91 -1.56 -14.99
N LEU A 35 24.34 -2.76 -14.81
CA LEU A 35 25.05 -3.88 -14.21
C LEU A 35 26.29 -4.27 -15.05
N GLU A 36 26.14 -4.30 -16.38
CA GLU A 36 27.25 -4.58 -17.30
C GLU A 36 28.33 -3.49 -17.29
N GLU A 37 27.94 -2.21 -17.35
CA GLU A 37 28.84 -1.06 -17.31
C GLU A 37 29.67 -1.01 -16.02
N GLN A 38 29.04 -1.33 -14.89
CA GLN A 38 29.70 -1.37 -13.59
C GLN A 38 30.48 -2.68 -13.34
N GLY A 39 30.46 -3.61 -14.30
CA GLY A 39 31.09 -4.93 -14.15
C GLY A 39 30.54 -5.73 -12.97
N ILE A 40 29.27 -5.49 -12.58
CA ILE A 40 28.57 -6.21 -11.51
C ILE A 40 27.96 -7.48 -12.12
N PRO A 41 28.33 -8.67 -11.65
CA PRO A 41 27.76 -9.86 -12.25
C PRO A 41 26.40 -10.17 -11.73
N TRP A 42 25.62 -10.68 -12.66
CA TRP A 42 24.21 -10.90 -12.50
C TRP A 42 23.79 -12.17 -13.23
N LEU A 43 22.71 -12.78 -12.75
CA LEU A 43 22.11 -13.97 -13.34
C LEU A 43 20.60 -13.86 -13.20
N VAL A 44 19.87 -13.99 -14.31
CA VAL A 44 18.41 -14.11 -14.25
C VAL A 44 18.05 -15.55 -13.88
N LEU A 45 17.30 -15.73 -12.80
CA LEU A 45 17.01 -17.04 -12.19
C LEU A 45 15.81 -17.77 -12.82
N ARG A 46 15.03 -17.13 -13.70
CA ARG A 46 13.90 -17.75 -14.41
C ARG A 46 14.04 -17.66 -15.92
N LYS A 47 13.61 -18.70 -16.63
CA LYS A 47 13.45 -18.63 -18.08
C LYS A 47 12.19 -17.82 -18.40
N GLY A 48 12.34 -16.78 -19.22
CA GLY A 48 11.21 -15.93 -19.65
C GLY A 48 10.08 -16.70 -20.32
N GLU A 49 10.40 -17.84 -20.95
CA GLU A 49 9.46 -18.77 -21.60
C GLU A 49 8.53 -19.49 -20.61
N GLU A 50 8.92 -19.58 -19.34
CA GLU A 50 8.16 -20.24 -18.26
C GLU A 50 7.37 -19.23 -17.40
N LEU A 51 7.42 -17.94 -17.75
CA LEU A 51 6.69 -16.92 -17.00
C LEU A 51 5.20 -17.03 -17.30
N PRO A 52 4.33 -17.15 -16.27
CA PRO A 52 2.90 -17.20 -16.46
C PRO A 52 2.38 -15.96 -17.20
N ASN A 53 1.58 -16.19 -18.24
CA ASN A 53 0.97 -15.14 -19.06
C ASN A 53 0.05 -14.21 -18.26
N THR A 54 -0.45 -14.65 -17.10
CA THR A 54 -1.57 -14.00 -16.40
C THR A 54 -1.23 -13.49 -14.98
N ILE A 55 -0.44 -14.20 -14.16
CA ILE A 55 -0.25 -13.85 -12.73
C ILE A 55 1.21 -14.02 -12.30
N GLY A 56 1.81 -13.01 -11.65
CA GLY A 56 3.12 -13.13 -10.97
C GLY A 56 4.33 -12.95 -11.90
N PHE A 57 4.47 -11.77 -12.53
CA PHE A 57 5.67 -11.43 -13.30
C PHE A 57 6.77 -10.90 -12.37
N ASP A 58 7.43 -11.83 -11.70
CA ASP A 58 8.61 -11.58 -10.88
C ASP A 58 9.87 -11.98 -11.67
N VAL A 59 10.71 -10.99 -11.98
CA VAL A 59 12.03 -11.20 -12.56
C VAL A 59 13.01 -11.37 -11.41
N ASP A 60 13.29 -12.61 -11.05
CA ASP A 60 14.33 -12.93 -10.07
C ASP A 60 15.71 -12.75 -10.71
N VAL A 61 16.49 -11.79 -10.21
CA VAL A 61 17.87 -11.54 -10.66
C VAL A 61 18.82 -11.73 -9.49
N LEU A 62 19.72 -12.68 -9.59
CA LEU A 62 20.83 -12.83 -8.67
C LEU A 62 21.92 -11.82 -9.03
N VAL A 63 22.39 -11.02 -8.09
CA VAL A 63 23.43 -9.98 -8.25
C VAL A 63 24.45 -10.06 -7.10
N ASP A 64 25.62 -9.45 -7.26
CA ASP A 64 26.60 -9.37 -6.17
C ASP A 64 26.01 -8.64 -4.93
N SER A 65 26.21 -9.20 -3.73
CA SER A 65 25.73 -8.61 -2.47
C SER A 65 26.21 -7.19 -2.21
N ASN A 66 27.40 -6.84 -2.71
CA ASN A 66 28.00 -5.51 -2.52
C ASN A 66 27.38 -4.46 -3.46
N ALA A 67 26.70 -4.90 -4.51
CA ALA A 67 26.09 -4.01 -5.49
C ALA A 67 24.67 -3.55 -5.12
N ILE A 68 23.95 -4.31 -4.29
CA ILE A 68 22.52 -4.07 -3.98
C ILE A 68 22.25 -2.65 -3.48
N ASP A 69 23.11 -2.13 -2.60
CA ASP A 69 22.91 -0.80 -2.02
C ASP A 69 23.15 0.32 -3.06
N GLY A 70 24.18 0.19 -3.89
CA GLY A 70 24.47 1.15 -4.98
C GLY A 70 23.39 1.16 -6.06
N LEU A 71 22.85 -0.02 -6.40
CA LEU A 71 21.78 -0.18 -7.39
C LEU A 71 20.48 0.51 -6.99
N THR A 72 20.21 0.67 -5.69
CA THR A 72 18.96 1.27 -5.19
C THR A 72 18.82 2.72 -5.67
N THR A 73 19.84 3.54 -5.48
CA THR A 73 19.83 4.96 -5.88
C THR A 73 19.70 5.13 -7.39
N GLU A 74 20.45 4.32 -8.14
CA GLU A 74 20.43 4.36 -9.60
C GLU A 74 19.12 3.88 -10.19
N ALA A 75 18.53 2.82 -9.63
CA ALA A 75 17.22 2.31 -9.99
C ALA A 75 16.12 3.37 -9.81
N HIS A 76 16.15 4.10 -8.68
CA HIS A 76 15.26 5.24 -8.44
C HIS A 76 15.45 6.35 -9.49
N ARG A 77 16.69 6.71 -9.79
CA ARG A 77 17.02 7.75 -10.78
C ARG A 77 16.52 7.37 -12.19
N MET A 78 16.77 6.13 -12.61
CA MET A 78 16.29 5.59 -13.89
C MET A 78 14.76 5.59 -13.97
N ALA A 79 14.08 5.17 -12.91
CA ALA A 79 12.61 5.15 -12.88
C ALA A 79 12.03 6.57 -12.97
N ALA A 80 12.58 7.51 -12.22
CA ALA A 80 12.17 8.90 -12.25
C ALA A 80 12.37 9.54 -13.64
N GLY A 81 13.51 9.28 -14.29
CA GLY A 81 13.79 9.76 -15.65
C GLY A 81 12.85 9.20 -16.73
N LEU A 82 12.20 8.07 -16.44
CA LEU A 82 11.20 7.45 -17.31
C LEU A 82 9.75 7.73 -16.87
N GLY A 83 9.53 8.54 -15.83
CA GLY A 83 8.20 8.84 -15.31
C GLY A 83 7.48 7.63 -14.69
N LEU A 84 8.23 6.63 -14.23
CA LEU A 84 7.68 5.42 -13.61
C LEU A 84 7.42 5.65 -12.12
N VAL A 85 6.34 5.05 -11.62
CA VAL A 85 6.17 4.90 -10.17
C VAL A 85 7.01 3.71 -9.72
N PHE A 86 7.89 3.94 -8.75
CA PHE A 86 8.91 2.99 -8.35
C PHE A 86 8.91 2.83 -6.83
N GLN A 87 8.71 1.60 -6.39
CA GLN A 87 8.81 1.21 -4.98
C GLN A 87 9.89 0.16 -4.83
N MET A 88 10.61 0.22 -3.72
CA MET A 88 11.59 -0.79 -3.35
C MET A 88 11.41 -1.23 -1.92
N ARG A 89 11.65 -2.51 -1.67
CA ARG A 89 11.67 -3.08 -0.33
C ARG A 89 12.85 -4.03 -0.19
N ARG A 90 13.70 -3.75 0.80
CA ARG A 90 14.66 -4.72 1.28
C ARG A 90 13.94 -5.77 2.16
N LYS A 91 14.02 -7.05 1.78
CA LYS A 91 13.46 -8.14 2.59
C LYS A 91 14.34 -8.37 3.83
N ALA A 92 13.76 -8.96 4.87
CA ALA A 92 14.45 -9.26 6.12
C ALA A 92 15.73 -10.08 5.84
N GLY A 93 16.86 -9.67 6.44
CA GLY A 93 18.18 -10.27 6.20
C GLY A 93 19.03 -9.57 5.14
N GLY A 94 18.51 -8.54 4.45
CA GLY A 94 19.29 -7.67 3.55
C GLY A 94 19.68 -8.29 2.21
N ALA A 95 19.56 -9.61 2.07
CA ALA A 95 20.02 -10.34 0.90
C ALA A 95 19.10 -10.21 -0.33
N ARG A 96 17.87 -9.71 -0.19
CA ARG A 96 16.91 -9.55 -1.29
C ARG A 96 16.29 -8.15 -1.28
N LEU A 97 16.13 -7.61 -2.47
CA LEU A 97 15.63 -6.29 -2.75
C LEU A 97 14.55 -6.43 -3.84
N ALA A 98 13.30 -6.27 -3.43
CA ALA A 98 12.17 -6.29 -4.35
C ALA A 98 11.96 -4.89 -4.89
N ALA A 99 11.87 -4.75 -6.21
CA ALA A 99 11.49 -3.54 -6.91
C ALA A 99 10.13 -3.75 -7.58
N PHE A 100 9.21 -2.81 -7.39
CA PHE A 100 7.92 -2.78 -8.06
C PHE A 100 7.83 -1.52 -8.90
N LEU A 101 7.67 -1.71 -10.20
CA LEU A 101 7.62 -0.64 -11.18
C LEU A 101 6.24 -0.57 -11.80
N VAL A 102 5.74 0.64 -11.99
CA VAL A 102 4.45 0.91 -12.59
C VAL A 102 4.53 2.03 -13.62
N GLU A 103 3.98 1.77 -14.80
CA GLU A 103 3.63 2.81 -15.78
C GLU A 103 2.12 3.11 -15.67
N PRO A 104 1.71 4.23 -15.04
CA PRO A 104 0.30 4.48 -14.77
C PRO A 104 -0.58 4.58 -16.03
N ASN A 105 -0.01 5.01 -17.15
CA ASN A 105 -0.75 5.44 -18.35
C ASN A 105 -0.81 4.39 -19.48
N SER A 106 -0.14 3.24 -19.38
CA SER A 106 -0.14 2.27 -20.49
C SER A 106 -1.47 1.54 -20.66
N VAL A 107 -1.78 1.03 -21.85
CA VAL A 107 -2.94 0.16 -22.10
C VAL A 107 -2.58 -1.33 -22.04
N THR A 108 -1.29 -1.65 -22.00
CA THR A 108 -0.76 -3.01 -21.87
C THR A 108 -0.45 -3.32 -20.39
N ARG A 109 0.30 -4.40 -20.10
CA ARG A 109 0.70 -4.71 -18.72
C ARG A 109 1.55 -3.56 -18.18
N LYS A 110 1.01 -2.88 -17.17
CA LYS A 110 1.52 -1.64 -16.61
C LYS A 110 2.51 -1.81 -15.46
N TRP A 111 2.90 -3.04 -15.12
CA TRP A 111 3.77 -3.27 -13.96
C TRP A 111 4.74 -4.44 -14.17
N VAL A 112 5.84 -4.41 -13.42
CA VAL A 112 6.85 -5.47 -13.32
C VAL A 112 7.38 -5.54 -11.89
N LEU A 113 7.54 -6.76 -11.37
CA LEU A 113 8.28 -7.03 -10.14
C LEU A 113 9.66 -7.54 -10.51
N ILE A 114 10.68 -7.03 -9.84
CA ILE A 114 12.07 -7.45 -10.03
C ILE A 114 12.65 -7.71 -8.66
N ASP A 115 12.96 -8.96 -8.39
CA ASP A 115 13.56 -9.37 -7.14
C ASP A 115 15.08 -9.54 -7.32
N LEU A 116 15.83 -8.53 -6.93
CA LEU A 116 17.29 -8.55 -6.87
C LEU A 116 17.71 -9.34 -5.62
N GLN A 117 18.31 -10.50 -5.82
CA GLN A 117 18.77 -11.39 -4.77
C GLN A 117 20.29 -11.43 -4.76
N SER A 118 20.93 -11.51 -3.60
CA SER A 118 22.37 -11.79 -3.52
C SER A 118 22.70 -13.24 -3.25
N ARG A 119 21.69 -14.02 -2.86
CA ARG A 119 21.80 -15.45 -2.58
C ARG A 119 20.53 -16.16 -3.01
N VAL A 120 20.68 -17.37 -3.53
CA VAL A 120 19.60 -18.30 -3.80
C VAL A 120 19.88 -19.62 -3.10
N SER A 121 18.83 -20.29 -2.63
CA SER A 121 18.91 -21.66 -2.11
C SER A 121 18.20 -22.59 -3.09
N ALA A 122 18.85 -23.71 -3.41
CA ALA A 122 18.33 -24.77 -4.25
C ALA A 122 18.41 -26.12 -3.50
N PRO A 123 17.62 -27.14 -3.87
CA PRO A 123 17.77 -28.48 -3.29
C PRO A 123 19.23 -28.96 -3.39
N GLY A 124 19.84 -29.30 -2.25
CA GLY A 124 21.24 -29.70 -2.17
C GLY A 124 22.27 -28.55 -2.12
N TYR A 125 21.87 -27.30 -2.28
CA TYR A 125 22.75 -26.13 -2.27
C TYR A 125 22.15 -24.97 -1.50
N ALA A 126 22.67 -24.69 -0.30
CA ALA A 126 22.29 -23.52 0.48
C ALA A 126 23.16 -22.31 0.12
N ASP A 127 22.54 -21.12 0.07
CA ASP A 127 23.23 -19.82 0.00
C ASP A 127 24.21 -19.65 -1.17
N LEU A 128 23.80 -20.05 -2.38
CA LEU A 128 24.58 -19.79 -3.59
C LEU A 128 24.49 -18.31 -3.96
N ASP A 129 25.63 -17.63 -4.02
CA ASP A 129 25.74 -16.31 -4.64
C ASP A 129 26.03 -16.42 -6.15
N VAL A 130 26.04 -15.27 -6.83
CA VAL A 130 26.26 -15.21 -8.29
C VAL A 130 27.61 -15.79 -8.70
N HIS A 131 28.62 -15.70 -7.86
CA HIS A 131 29.97 -16.21 -8.13
C HIS A 131 30.07 -17.71 -7.94
N ALA A 132 29.46 -18.23 -6.88
CA ALA A 132 29.36 -19.65 -6.64
C ALA A 132 28.63 -20.35 -7.79
N ILE A 133 27.62 -19.71 -8.38
CA ILE A 133 26.93 -20.24 -9.56
C ILE A 133 27.80 -20.10 -10.82
N ALA A 134 28.44 -18.95 -11.01
CA ALA A 134 29.31 -18.68 -12.14
C ALA A 134 30.52 -19.63 -12.23
N THR A 135 31.17 -19.89 -11.10
CA THR A 135 32.33 -20.78 -11.01
C THR A 135 31.99 -22.26 -11.14
N ARG A 136 30.74 -22.63 -10.84
CA ARG A 136 30.29 -24.02 -10.85
C ARG A 136 29.79 -24.51 -12.21
N THR A 137 29.75 -23.66 -13.24
CA THR A 137 29.31 -23.95 -14.62
C THR A 137 28.47 -25.23 -14.70
N ILE A 138 27.25 -25.17 -14.15
CA ILE A 138 26.41 -26.36 -14.00
C ILE A 138 25.96 -26.79 -15.40
N ALA A 139 26.75 -27.63 -16.05
CA ALA A 139 26.38 -28.40 -17.23
C ALA A 139 25.27 -29.44 -16.92
N ALA A 140 24.82 -29.54 -15.67
CA ALA A 140 23.91 -30.59 -15.19
C ALA A 140 22.45 -30.16 -14.90
N ALA A 141 22.06 -28.87 -15.02
CA ALA A 141 20.76 -28.42 -14.48
C ALA A 141 19.87 -27.59 -15.44
N GLY A 142 20.20 -27.48 -16.74
CA GLY A 142 19.33 -26.80 -17.70
C GLY A 142 19.12 -25.30 -17.46
N MET A 143 19.91 -24.68 -16.57
CA MET A 143 19.91 -23.24 -16.28
C MET A 143 20.94 -22.54 -17.17
N ASN A 144 20.51 -21.56 -17.97
CA ASN A 144 21.40 -20.75 -18.81
C ASN A 144 22.12 -19.71 -17.94
N VAL A 145 23.32 -20.07 -17.45
CA VAL A 145 24.16 -19.15 -16.67
C VAL A 145 25.09 -18.39 -17.61
N ARG A 146 25.00 -17.06 -17.63
CA ARG A 146 25.99 -16.18 -18.29
C ARG A 146 26.96 -15.66 -17.25
N VAL A 147 28.26 -15.86 -17.45
CA VAL A 147 29.33 -15.34 -16.59
C VAL A 147 30.16 -14.32 -17.38
N PRO A 148 30.29 -13.07 -16.91
CA PRO A 148 30.89 -12.02 -17.75
C PRO A 148 32.40 -12.13 -18.03
N ASN A 149 33.23 -12.80 -17.20
CA ASN A 149 34.67 -12.94 -17.47
C ASN A 149 35.36 -14.00 -16.57
N ALA A 150 36.42 -14.66 -17.05
CA ALA A 150 37.12 -15.76 -16.35
C ALA A 150 38.09 -15.30 -15.25
N ASP A 151 38.74 -14.15 -15.41
CA ASP A 151 39.70 -13.60 -14.43
C ASP A 151 39.05 -13.13 -13.13
N TRP A 152 37.74 -12.93 -13.18
CA TRP A 152 36.92 -12.39 -12.09
C TRP A 152 36.65 -13.42 -10.97
N ALA A 153 36.60 -14.71 -11.30
CA ALA A 153 36.34 -15.79 -10.35
C ALA A 153 37.40 -15.93 -9.25
N LYS A 154 38.66 -15.56 -9.54
CA LYS A 154 39.79 -15.73 -8.62
C LYS A 154 39.82 -14.67 -7.52
N ALA A 155 39.54 -13.41 -7.87
CA ALA A 155 39.59 -12.27 -6.94
C ALA A 155 38.48 -12.32 -5.86
N LEU A 156 37.37 -13.00 -6.12
CA LEU A 156 36.24 -13.02 -5.18
C LEU A 156 36.29 -14.15 -4.15
N SER A 157 36.93 -15.27 -4.48
CA SER A 157 37.22 -16.35 -3.53
C SER A 157 37.91 -15.81 -2.26
N GLU A 158 38.81 -14.86 -2.43
CA GLU A 158 39.61 -14.25 -1.36
C GLU A 158 38.79 -13.32 -0.44
N ARG A 159 37.82 -12.57 -0.99
CA ARG A 159 36.96 -11.65 -0.22
C ARG A 159 35.88 -12.38 0.61
N HIS A 160 35.37 -13.51 0.12
CA HIS A 160 34.35 -14.30 0.83
C HIS A 160 34.89 -15.01 2.09
N ALA A 161 36.18 -15.36 2.10
CA ALA A 161 36.83 -15.97 3.26
C ALA A 161 36.98 -15.01 4.46
N ALA A 162 36.96 -13.69 4.23
CA ALA A 162 37.04 -12.67 5.28
C ALA A 162 35.68 -12.44 5.96
N ARG A 163 34.60 -12.30 5.19
CA ARG A 163 33.27 -11.89 5.68
C ARG A 163 32.51 -12.98 6.45
N LYS A 164 32.84 -14.26 6.24
CA LYS A 164 32.22 -15.39 6.94
C LYS A 164 32.56 -15.43 8.44
N ARG A 165 33.62 -14.73 8.88
CA ARG A 165 34.03 -14.63 10.29
C ARG A 165 33.18 -13.66 11.11
N ASP A 166 32.59 -12.64 10.48
CA ASP A 166 31.85 -11.59 11.20
C ASP A 166 30.36 -11.91 11.44
N LEU A 167 29.75 -12.71 10.55
CA LEU A 167 28.32 -13.05 10.60
C LEU A 167 27.99 -14.14 11.65
N ALA A 168 28.97 -14.94 12.07
CA ALA A 168 28.80 -15.92 13.14
C ALA A 168 28.57 -15.27 14.52
N THR A 169 29.03 -14.04 14.71
CA THR A 169 28.94 -13.29 15.97
C THR A 169 27.55 -12.68 16.20
N LEU A 170 26.85 -12.29 15.13
CA LEU A 170 25.55 -11.59 15.18
C LEU A 170 24.33 -12.50 15.29
N ALA A 171 24.46 -13.79 14.96
CA ALA A 171 23.36 -14.76 15.01
C ALA A 171 23.02 -15.24 16.43
N SER A 172 23.77 -14.80 17.46
CA SER A 172 23.60 -15.19 18.86
C SER A 172 22.58 -14.35 19.64
N ILE A 173 22.05 -13.27 19.05
CA ILE A 173 21.20 -12.30 19.75
C ILE A 173 19.82 -12.20 19.08
N ALA A 174 18.79 -12.47 19.90
CA ALA A 174 17.37 -12.12 19.73
C ALA A 174 16.38 -13.23 19.26
N ARG A 175 15.68 -13.79 20.25
CA ARG A 175 14.28 -14.26 20.08
C ARG A 175 13.43 -13.84 21.28
N PRO A 176 12.27 -13.17 21.08
CA PRO A 176 11.24 -13.11 22.10
C PRO A 176 9.91 -13.80 21.70
N LYS A 177 9.63 -14.83 22.50
CA LYS A 177 8.40 -15.44 23.05
C LYS A 177 7.00 -15.01 22.53
N LYS A 178 6.26 -16.04 22.06
CA LYS A 178 4.91 -16.10 21.46
C LYS A 178 3.72 -15.53 22.29
N LEU A 179 3.88 -15.25 23.59
CA LEU A 179 2.78 -14.78 24.45
C LEU A 179 2.48 -13.28 24.31
N ARG A 180 3.53 -12.46 24.11
CA ARG A 180 3.40 -11.00 23.85
C ARG A 180 2.72 -10.71 22.51
N VAL A 181 2.86 -11.60 21.52
CA VAL A 181 2.20 -11.48 20.22
C VAL A 181 0.70 -11.78 20.36
N ARG A 182 0.32 -12.76 21.19
CA ARG A 182 -1.10 -13.07 21.49
C ARG A 182 -1.79 -11.96 22.29
N LEU A 183 -1.20 -11.47 23.38
CA LEU A 183 -1.75 -10.33 24.14
C LEU A 183 -1.70 -9.02 23.34
N GLY A 184 -0.64 -8.83 22.55
CA GLY A 184 -0.51 -7.73 21.61
C GLY A 184 -1.66 -7.69 20.61
N ARG A 185 -2.08 -8.84 20.05
CA ARG A 185 -3.27 -8.91 19.19
C ARG A 185 -4.54 -8.48 19.90
N ILE A 186 -4.79 -8.93 21.13
CA ILE A 186 -6.02 -8.60 21.88
C ILE A 186 -6.08 -7.09 22.22
N LEU A 187 -4.98 -6.49 22.68
CA LEU A 187 -4.90 -5.04 22.88
C LEU A 187 -4.97 -4.27 21.54
N PHE A 188 -4.35 -4.79 20.48
CA PHE A 188 -4.32 -4.19 19.14
C PHE A 188 -5.72 -4.14 18.50
N PHE A 189 -6.56 -5.15 18.72
CA PHE A 189 -7.93 -5.17 18.19
C PHE A 189 -8.92 -4.34 19.03
N ARG A 190 -8.66 -4.14 20.33
CA ARG A 190 -9.63 -3.48 21.24
C ARG A 190 -9.31 -2.03 21.57
N LEU A 191 -8.05 -1.61 21.47
CA LEU A 191 -7.68 -0.19 21.56
C LEU A 191 -7.49 0.35 20.14
N PRO A 192 -8.47 1.08 19.58
CA PRO A 192 -8.42 1.63 18.21
C PRO A 192 -7.24 2.58 17.93
N PHE A 193 -6.38 2.80 18.91
CA PHE A 193 -5.46 3.91 19.06
C PHE A 193 -3.98 3.49 19.16
N ILE A 194 -3.68 2.18 19.20
CA ILE A 194 -2.30 1.68 19.18
C ILE A 194 -1.94 1.31 17.72
N HIS A 195 -1.18 2.17 17.06
CA HIS A 195 -0.86 2.08 15.63
C HIS A 195 0.51 1.44 15.38
N ARG A 196 0.67 0.14 15.64
CA ARG A 196 1.94 -0.56 15.36
C ARG A 196 2.16 -0.94 13.89
N HIS A 197 1.09 -0.99 13.11
CA HIS A 197 1.14 -1.33 11.70
C HIS A 197 0.48 -0.20 10.92
N ARG A 198 1.01 0.07 9.72
CA ARG A 198 0.44 1.03 8.77
C ARG A 198 -0.43 0.25 7.78
N PRO A 199 -1.76 0.22 7.97
CA PRO A 199 -2.63 -0.42 6.99
C PRO A 199 -2.56 0.30 5.65
N LEU A 200 -2.65 -0.46 4.56
CA LEU A 200 -2.61 0.08 3.20
C LEU A 200 -3.99 0.65 2.84
N PHE A 201 -4.33 1.81 3.42
CA PHE A 201 -5.58 2.49 3.15
C PHE A 201 -5.41 3.97 2.79
N PHE A 202 -6.29 4.43 1.93
CA PHE A 202 -6.24 5.75 1.31
C PHE A 202 -7.60 6.43 1.50
N ALA A 203 -7.59 7.71 1.80
CA ALA A 203 -8.82 8.48 1.98
C ALA A 203 -9.02 9.46 0.83
N VAL A 204 -10.13 9.33 0.12
CA VAL A 204 -10.56 10.32 -0.89
C VAL A 204 -11.57 11.24 -0.23
N CYS A 205 -11.15 12.49 -0.06
CA CYS A 205 -11.87 13.52 0.69
C CYS A 205 -12.17 14.71 -0.22
N GLY A 206 -13.19 15.49 0.13
CA GLY A 206 -13.58 16.67 -0.64
C GLY A 206 -15.06 17.02 -0.49
N PRO A 207 -15.48 18.21 -0.94
CA PRO A 207 -16.85 18.66 -0.81
C PRO A 207 -17.85 17.74 -1.53
N ASP A 208 -19.09 17.77 -1.08
CA ASP A 208 -20.20 17.06 -1.72
C ASP A 208 -20.37 17.55 -3.17
N GLY A 209 -20.43 16.66 -4.15
CA GLY A 209 -20.52 17.02 -5.58
C GLY A 209 -19.19 17.09 -6.35
N VAL A 210 -18.03 17.03 -5.68
CA VAL A 210 -16.71 17.18 -6.33
C VAL A 210 -16.25 15.98 -7.19
N GLY A 211 -17.01 14.89 -7.24
CA GLY A 211 -16.65 13.71 -8.06
C GLY A 211 -15.89 12.57 -7.37
N LYS A 212 -15.83 12.55 -6.03
CA LYS A 212 -15.13 11.48 -5.25
C LYS A 212 -15.47 10.06 -5.69
N SER A 213 -16.76 9.73 -5.75
CA SER A 213 -17.21 8.37 -6.06
C SER A 213 -16.87 7.99 -7.50
N THR A 214 -16.92 8.94 -8.44
CA THR A 214 -16.46 8.75 -9.82
C THR A 214 -14.96 8.48 -9.87
N THR A 215 -14.15 9.30 -9.21
CA THR A 215 -12.70 9.09 -9.13
C THR A 215 -12.37 7.73 -8.52
N ILE A 216 -13.03 7.33 -7.42
CA ILE A 216 -12.82 6.01 -6.80
C ILE A 216 -13.19 4.87 -7.75
N ALA A 217 -14.29 4.99 -8.50
CA ALA A 217 -14.70 3.95 -9.45
C ALA A 217 -13.67 3.77 -10.56
N LEU A 218 -13.15 4.87 -11.12
CA LEU A 218 -12.10 4.85 -12.13
C LEU A 218 -10.77 4.33 -11.57
N MET A 219 -10.40 4.75 -10.34
CA MET A 219 -9.23 4.20 -9.65
C MET A 219 -9.36 2.68 -9.47
N LEU A 220 -10.54 2.19 -9.07
CA LEU A 220 -10.77 0.76 -8.88
C LEU A 220 -10.60 0.00 -10.20
N ASP A 221 -11.13 0.54 -11.30
CA ASP A 221 -10.97 -0.08 -12.62
C ASP A 221 -9.50 -0.14 -13.06
N MET A 222 -8.76 0.95 -12.88
CA MET A 222 -7.30 0.97 -13.13
C MET A 222 -6.57 -0.03 -12.23
N LEU A 223 -6.94 -0.12 -10.96
CA LEU A 223 -6.29 -0.98 -9.97
C LEU A 223 -6.51 -2.48 -10.23
N ARG A 224 -7.55 -2.88 -10.98
CA ARG A 224 -7.77 -4.28 -11.39
C ARG A 224 -6.62 -4.85 -12.22
N GLY A 225 -5.87 -3.98 -12.92
CA GLY A 225 -4.69 -4.40 -13.68
C GLY A 225 -3.46 -4.73 -12.83
N TYR A 226 -3.50 -4.48 -11.53
CA TYR A 226 -2.38 -4.66 -10.60
C TYR A 226 -2.56 -5.92 -9.76
N PRO A 227 -1.48 -6.48 -9.19
CA PRO A 227 -1.56 -7.67 -8.33
C PRO A 227 -1.99 -7.28 -6.91
N LEU A 228 -3.17 -6.66 -6.78
CA LEU A 228 -3.70 -6.10 -5.55
C LEU A 228 -5.18 -6.47 -5.37
N ASP A 229 -5.56 -6.92 -4.18
CA ASP A 229 -6.96 -7.01 -3.77
C ASP A 229 -7.39 -5.64 -3.22
N VAL A 230 -8.36 -4.98 -3.87
CA VAL A 230 -8.80 -3.63 -3.54
C VAL A 230 -10.26 -3.63 -3.08
N ARG A 231 -10.51 -3.07 -1.90
CA ARG A 231 -11.86 -2.88 -1.35
C ARG A 231 -12.18 -1.40 -1.21
N VAL A 232 -13.37 -1.01 -1.68
CA VAL A 232 -13.91 0.34 -1.44
C VAL A 232 -14.77 0.32 -0.17
N LEU A 233 -14.50 1.25 0.75
CA LEU A 233 -15.31 1.49 1.94
C LEU A 233 -15.90 2.90 1.89
N HIS A 234 -17.23 2.99 1.98
CA HIS A 234 -17.90 4.27 2.19
C HIS A 234 -18.27 4.40 3.68
N HIS A 235 -17.97 5.54 4.31
CA HIS A 235 -18.10 5.65 5.77
C HIS A 235 -19.54 5.49 6.29
N THR A 236 -20.56 5.68 5.43
CA THR A 236 -21.99 5.57 5.80
C THR A 236 -22.56 4.16 5.64
N THR A 237 -21.94 3.29 4.86
CA THR A 237 -22.49 1.95 4.55
C THR A 237 -22.75 1.14 5.83
N TYR A 238 -21.83 1.24 6.80
CA TYR A 238 -21.93 0.57 8.10
C TYR A 238 -23.00 1.13 9.04
N ALA A 239 -23.52 2.33 8.79
CA ALA A 239 -24.66 2.84 9.55
C ALA A 239 -25.94 2.10 9.10
N LYS A 240 -26.13 1.96 7.79
CA LYS A 240 -27.32 1.37 7.18
C LYS A 240 -27.41 -0.15 7.39
N GLU A 241 -26.31 -0.89 7.26
CA GLU A 241 -26.32 -2.35 7.47
C GLU A 241 -26.71 -2.75 8.88
N LYS A 242 -26.26 -2.00 9.89
CA LYS A 242 -26.64 -2.27 11.27
C LYS A 242 -28.09 -1.93 11.55
N GLU A 243 -28.59 -0.83 10.98
CA GLU A 243 -30.00 -0.46 11.12
C GLU A 243 -30.90 -1.57 10.58
N ARG A 244 -30.54 -2.16 9.42
CA ARG A 244 -31.19 -3.36 8.88
C ARG A 244 -31.12 -4.54 9.86
N ARG A 245 -29.92 -4.93 10.31
CA ARG A 245 -29.76 -6.05 11.28
C ARG A 245 -30.54 -5.83 12.58
N MET A 246 -30.57 -4.61 13.11
CA MET A 246 -31.32 -4.31 14.33
C MET A 246 -32.82 -4.38 14.11
N VAL A 247 -33.32 -3.92 12.96
CA VAL A 247 -34.73 -4.08 12.58
C VAL A 247 -35.08 -5.56 12.44
N ASP A 248 -34.20 -6.36 11.84
CA ASP A 248 -34.39 -7.81 11.68
C ASP A 248 -34.35 -8.55 13.03
N GLU A 249 -33.40 -8.22 13.92
CA GLU A 249 -33.31 -8.77 15.28
C GLU A 249 -34.52 -8.37 16.15
N GLN A 250 -35.03 -7.14 15.99
CA GLN A 250 -36.24 -6.69 16.67
C GLN A 250 -37.49 -7.40 16.15
N ARG A 251 -37.59 -7.60 14.83
CA ARG A 251 -38.65 -8.40 14.21
C ARG A 251 -38.60 -9.87 14.66
N ALA A 252 -37.40 -10.41 14.89
CA ALA A 252 -37.20 -11.77 15.38
C ALA A 252 -37.50 -11.96 16.89
N GLY A 253 -37.95 -10.92 17.61
CA GLY A 253 -38.27 -11.01 19.04
C GLY A 253 -37.07 -11.23 19.96
N ASN A 254 -35.86 -11.39 19.41
CA ASN A 254 -34.62 -11.70 20.11
C ASN A 254 -33.93 -10.43 20.66
N GLY A 255 -34.72 -9.49 21.20
CA GLY A 255 -34.16 -8.34 21.89
C GLY A 255 -33.31 -8.82 23.07
N PRO A 256 -32.08 -8.31 23.25
CA PRO A 256 -31.22 -8.76 24.34
C PRO A 256 -31.94 -8.52 25.68
N LEU A 257 -32.14 -9.60 26.44
CA LEU A 257 -32.67 -9.52 27.80
C LEU A 257 -31.78 -8.58 28.61
N ARG A 258 -32.34 -7.43 28.97
CA ARG A 258 -31.61 -6.39 29.70
C ARG A 258 -31.62 -6.75 31.18
N SER A 259 -30.44 -6.87 31.77
CA SER A 259 -30.28 -7.17 33.19
C SER A 259 -30.96 -6.13 34.10
N LEU A 260 -31.41 -6.54 35.28
CA LEU A 260 -32.03 -5.66 36.29
C LEU A 260 -31.14 -4.44 36.63
N PRO A 261 -29.80 -4.57 36.81
CA PRO A 261 -28.92 -3.42 37.03
C PRO A 261 -28.96 -2.40 35.90
N TYR A 262 -29.06 -2.83 34.63
CA TYR A 262 -29.20 -1.91 33.50
C TYR A 262 -30.50 -1.11 33.57
N ARG A 263 -31.62 -1.74 34.00
CA ARG A 263 -32.91 -1.05 34.14
C ARG A 263 -32.85 0.04 35.21
N ILE A 264 -32.24 -0.27 36.36
CA ILE A 264 -32.05 0.68 37.47
C ILE A 264 -31.15 1.84 37.03
N MET A 265 -29.97 1.55 36.47
CA MET A 265 -29.05 2.58 35.97
C MET A 265 -29.71 3.46 34.90
N ARG A 266 -30.53 2.89 34.03
CA ARG A 266 -31.28 3.64 33.02
C ARG A 266 -32.36 4.52 33.62
N ALA A 267 -33.04 4.09 34.68
CA ALA A 267 -34.02 4.90 35.39
C ALA A 267 -33.34 6.10 36.06
N LEU A 268 -32.24 5.87 36.78
CA LEU A 268 -31.42 6.93 37.37
C LEU A 268 -30.90 7.90 36.31
N TRP A 269 -30.38 7.38 35.20
CA TRP A 269 -29.94 8.20 34.07
C TRP A 269 -31.06 9.07 33.50
N ARG A 270 -32.28 8.53 33.40
CA ARG A 270 -33.44 9.27 32.89
C ARG A 270 -33.89 10.36 33.85
N GLY A 271 -33.92 10.09 35.14
CA GLY A 271 -34.35 11.06 36.17
C GLY A 271 -33.34 12.16 36.45
N PHE A 272 -32.05 11.83 36.56
CA PHE A 272 -31.05 12.75 37.13
C PHE A 272 -30.15 13.45 36.10
N VAL A 273 -30.01 12.93 34.87
CA VAL A 273 -29.08 13.54 33.89
C VAL A 273 -29.83 14.56 33.02
N PRO A 274 -29.42 15.84 33.00
CA PRO A 274 -30.01 16.86 32.13
C PRO A 274 -30.01 16.45 30.65
N ASN A 275 -31.03 16.86 29.90
CA ASN A 275 -31.18 16.52 28.47
C ASN A 275 -30.00 17.01 27.62
N ALA A 276 -29.35 18.12 28.01
CA ALA A 276 -28.12 18.59 27.36
C ALA A 276 -26.97 17.57 27.47
N ILE A 277 -26.73 17.02 28.67
CA ILE A 277 -25.69 16.00 28.91
C ILE A 277 -26.05 14.68 28.23
N LYS A 278 -27.33 14.29 28.24
CA LYS A 278 -27.79 13.10 27.50
C LYS A 278 -27.50 13.21 26.00
N ARG A 279 -27.78 14.38 25.39
CA ARG A 279 -27.44 14.66 23.98
C ARG A 279 -25.93 14.68 23.76
N ALA A 280 -25.18 15.25 24.71
CA ALA A 280 -23.72 15.29 24.69
C ALA A 280 -23.09 13.89 24.59
N LEU A 281 -23.42 13.06 25.57
CA LEU A 281 -22.90 11.71 25.70
C LEU A 281 -23.45 10.80 24.60
N GLY A 282 -24.70 10.99 24.18
CA GLY A 282 -25.27 10.30 23.03
C GLY A 282 -24.45 10.54 21.75
N GLY A 283 -24.08 11.80 21.49
CA GLY A 283 -23.21 12.16 20.37
C GLY A 283 -21.82 11.52 20.50
N ILE A 284 -21.15 11.66 21.65
CA ILE A 284 -19.82 11.07 21.88
C ILE A 284 -19.84 9.55 21.67
N VAL A 285 -20.85 8.86 22.19
CA VAL A 285 -21.02 7.41 22.04
C VAL A 285 -21.26 7.05 20.57
N ALA A 286 -22.05 7.84 19.82
CA ALA A 286 -22.28 7.63 18.40
C ALA A 286 -20.98 7.76 17.60
N GLU A 287 -20.21 8.84 17.82
CA GLU A 287 -18.92 9.06 17.15
C GLU A 287 -17.88 7.99 17.52
N SER A 288 -17.84 7.57 18.79
CA SER A 288 -16.96 6.47 19.23
C SER A 288 -17.34 5.13 18.60
N LYS A 289 -18.64 4.87 18.39
CA LYS A 289 -19.10 3.67 17.66
C LYS A 289 -18.73 3.74 16.20
N TYR A 290 -18.87 4.91 15.57
CA TYR A 290 -18.45 5.16 14.19
C TYR A 290 -16.95 4.87 14.02
N ALA A 291 -16.10 5.49 14.83
CA ALA A 291 -14.65 5.31 14.77
C ALA A 291 -14.20 3.85 14.98
N ARG A 292 -14.82 3.15 15.95
CA ARG A 292 -14.51 1.73 16.19
C ARG A 292 -14.86 0.84 15.00
N ARG A 293 -16.02 1.05 14.37
CA ARG A 293 -16.41 0.27 13.19
C ARG A 293 -15.48 0.53 12.03
N LEU A 294 -15.16 1.80 11.81
CA LEU A 294 -14.28 2.17 10.72
C LEU A 294 -12.87 1.56 10.90
N ASN A 295 -12.31 1.65 12.11
CA ASN A 295 -11.04 0.99 12.42
C ASN A 295 -11.11 -0.54 12.34
N ALA A 296 -12.25 -1.15 12.70
CA ALA A 296 -12.43 -2.59 12.56
C ALA A 296 -12.41 -3.01 11.08
N ALA A 297 -13.09 -2.28 10.21
CA ALA A 297 -13.11 -2.55 8.76
C ALA A 297 -11.71 -2.37 8.13
N ILE A 298 -11.02 -1.27 8.45
CA ILE A 298 -9.62 -1.06 8.00
C ILE A 298 -8.71 -2.17 8.53
N GLY A 299 -8.93 -2.61 9.77
CA GLY A 299 -8.18 -3.71 10.38
C GLY A 299 -8.42 -5.04 9.66
N GLU A 300 -9.67 -5.36 9.37
CA GLU A 300 -10.08 -6.57 8.63
C GLU A 300 -9.38 -6.61 7.26
N ASP A 301 -9.47 -5.53 6.48
CA ASP A 301 -8.83 -5.42 5.18
C ASP A 301 -7.31 -5.57 5.28
N PHE A 302 -6.67 -4.90 6.26
CA PHE A 302 -5.24 -5.04 6.50
C PHE A 302 -4.81 -6.48 6.81
N PHE A 303 -5.59 -7.24 7.59
CA PHE A 303 -5.27 -8.64 7.87
C PHE A 303 -5.58 -9.56 6.70
N ALA A 304 -6.55 -9.20 5.86
CA ALA A 304 -6.83 -9.89 4.60
C ALA A 304 -5.78 -9.59 3.51
N GLY A 305 -4.95 -8.56 3.70
CA GLY A 305 -3.95 -8.14 2.69
C GLY A 305 -4.52 -7.22 1.63
N ARG A 306 -5.69 -6.63 1.89
CA ARG A 306 -6.39 -5.77 0.95
C ARG A 306 -5.92 -4.33 1.07
N LEU A 307 -5.87 -3.67 -0.07
CA LEU A 307 -5.80 -2.22 -0.15
C LEU A 307 -7.21 -1.66 0.05
N THR A 308 -7.35 -0.66 0.91
CA THR A 308 -8.65 -0.03 1.17
C THR A 308 -8.71 1.38 0.57
N LEU A 309 -9.68 1.62 -0.32
CA LEU A 309 -10.05 2.95 -0.79
C LEU A 309 -11.25 3.46 0.02
N MET A 310 -11.07 4.58 0.71
CA MET A 310 -12.13 5.18 1.51
C MET A 310 -12.82 6.34 0.79
N ASP A 311 -14.12 6.20 0.52
CA ASP A 311 -14.98 7.34 0.17
C ASP A 311 -15.36 8.06 1.46
N ARG A 312 -14.63 9.16 1.70
CA ARG A 312 -14.65 10.02 2.88
C ARG A 312 -14.12 9.37 4.15
N TYR A 313 -13.29 10.12 4.88
CA TYR A 313 -12.76 9.69 6.17
C TYR A 313 -13.39 10.48 7.33
N VAL A 314 -12.93 10.21 8.56
CA VAL A 314 -13.35 10.99 9.74
C VAL A 314 -13.05 12.49 9.57
N TYR A 315 -12.06 12.82 8.73
CA TYR A 315 -11.69 14.19 8.37
C TYR A 315 -12.84 14.93 7.66
N ASP A 316 -13.47 14.33 6.64
CA ASP A 316 -14.64 14.94 5.98
C ASP A 316 -15.78 15.16 6.96
N ARG A 317 -16.01 14.19 7.86
CA ARG A 317 -17.07 14.29 8.87
C ARG A 317 -16.83 15.46 9.83
N TRP A 318 -15.59 15.64 10.30
CA TRP A 318 -15.21 16.78 11.14
C TRP A 318 -15.35 18.11 10.40
N LEU A 319 -14.89 18.20 9.15
CA LEU A 319 -14.99 19.42 8.34
C LEU A 319 -16.44 19.81 8.07
N LYS A 320 -17.27 18.85 7.65
CA LYS A 320 -18.70 19.07 7.42
C LYS A 320 -19.39 19.55 8.69
N MET A 321 -19.04 19.01 9.85
CA MET A 321 -19.57 19.54 11.09
C MET A 321 -19.04 20.94 11.40
N ARG A 322 -17.76 21.23 11.18
CA ARG A 322 -17.18 22.56 11.43
C ARG A 322 -17.87 23.65 10.59
N LEU A 323 -18.26 23.33 9.36
CA LEU A 323 -18.91 24.26 8.44
C LEU A 323 -20.42 24.41 8.70
N LEU A 324 -21.04 23.48 9.44
CA LEU A 324 -22.47 23.50 9.75
C LEU A 324 -22.73 23.86 11.21
N PRO A 325 -23.82 24.55 11.55
CA PRO A 325 -24.15 24.89 12.94
C PRO A 325 -24.49 23.60 13.73
N ARG A 326 -23.56 23.12 14.56
CA ARG A 326 -23.73 21.91 15.40
C ARG A 326 -23.26 22.17 16.85
N PRO A 327 -23.70 21.34 17.82
CA PRO A 327 -23.31 21.52 19.22
C PRO A 327 -21.80 21.32 19.46
N GLY A 328 -21.17 22.26 20.17
CA GLY A 328 -19.70 22.32 20.38
C GLY A 328 -19.04 21.02 20.88
N PHE A 329 -19.72 20.23 21.72
CA PHE A 329 -19.16 18.98 22.24
C PHE A 329 -18.92 17.92 21.14
N GLN A 330 -19.73 17.91 20.06
CA GLN A 330 -19.53 16.98 18.94
C GLN A 330 -18.24 17.33 18.20
N HIS A 331 -17.96 18.63 18.02
CA HIS A 331 -16.74 19.10 17.40
C HIS A 331 -15.51 18.67 18.20
N LEU A 332 -15.56 18.77 19.52
CA LEU A 332 -14.47 18.31 20.38
C LEU A 332 -14.25 16.80 20.25
N ALA A 333 -15.33 16.01 20.31
CA ALA A 333 -15.26 14.55 20.17
C ALA A 333 -14.66 14.15 18.82
N LEU A 334 -15.13 14.73 17.71
CA LEU A 334 -14.59 14.43 16.39
C LEU A 334 -13.17 14.96 16.19
N ARG A 335 -12.81 16.10 16.77
CA ARG A 335 -11.42 16.59 16.76
C ARG A 335 -10.49 15.62 17.47
N ILE A 336 -10.89 15.07 18.62
CA ILE A 336 -10.15 14.01 19.30
C ILE A 336 -10.04 12.80 18.38
N LEU A 337 -11.16 12.33 17.80
CA LEU A 337 -11.13 11.18 16.89
C LEU A 337 -10.20 11.38 15.69
N CYS A 338 -10.17 12.55 15.06
CA CYS A 338 -9.21 12.83 13.98
C CYS A 338 -7.75 12.64 14.41
N ARG A 339 -7.42 12.90 15.68
CA ARG A 339 -6.06 12.73 16.23
C ARG A 339 -5.74 11.30 16.63
N VAL A 340 -6.74 10.54 17.11
CA VAL A 340 -6.49 9.19 17.62
C VAL A 340 -6.82 8.08 16.60
N MET A 341 -7.59 8.36 15.56
CA MET A 341 -7.80 7.41 14.47
C MET A 341 -6.52 7.23 13.64
N ARG A 342 -6.38 6.06 13.01
CA ARG A 342 -5.22 5.75 12.16
C ARG A 342 -5.13 6.80 11.05
N PRO A 343 -3.96 7.41 10.78
CA PRO A 343 -3.83 8.24 9.59
C PRO A 343 -3.85 7.34 8.34
N PRO A 344 -4.51 7.77 7.25
CA PRO A 344 -4.39 7.08 5.95
C PRO A 344 -2.96 7.18 5.43
N CYS A 345 -2.57 6.28 4.53
CA CYS A 345 -1.29 6.37 3.84
C CYS A 345 -1.12 7.71 3.13
N VAL A 346 -2.21 8.20 2.53
CA VAL A 346 -2.39 9.60 2.11
C VAL A 346 -3.87 9.94 2.04
N THR A 347 -4.16 11.21 2.32
CA THR A 347 -5.47 11.83 2.10
C THR A 347 -5.45 12.56 0.77
N LEU A 348 -6.16 12.03 -0.23
CA LEU A 348 -6.38 12.65 -1.53
C LEU A 348 -7.52 13.66 -1.39
N ALA A 349 -7.21 14.94 -1.50
CA ALA A 349 -8.17 16.03 -1.39
C ALA A 349 -8.56 16.53 -2.78
N LEU A 350 -9.76 16.17 -3.22
CA LEU A 350 -10.29 16.59 -4.52
C LEU A 350 -10.74 18.05 -4.42
N ALA A 351 -10.23 18.86 -5.34
CA ALA A 351 -10.53 20.28 -5.44
C ALA A 351 -10.98 20.62 -6.87
N ASP A 352 -12.10 21.31 -6.97
CA ASP A 352 -12.69 21.78 -8.23
C ASP A 352 -13.21 23.20 -8.02
N ASP A 353 -13.66 23.84 -9.09
CA ASP A 353 -14.27 25.16 -9.04
C ASP A 353 -15.50 25.15 -8.10
N ALA A 354 -15.52 26.08 -7.15
CA ALA A 354 -16.53 26.11 -6.10
C ALA A 354 -17.95 26.35 -6.65
N THR A 355 -18.07 27.13 -7.71
CA THR A 355 -19.34 27.42 -8.38
C THR A 355 -19.86 26.15 -9.07
N LYS A 356 -19.01 25.44 -9.82
CA LYS A 356 -19.38 24.16 -10.46
C LYS A 356 -19.74 23.06 -9.46
N VAL A 357 -19.04 23.00 -8.32
CA VAL A 357 -19.39 22.06 -7.24
C VAL A 357 -20.75 22.41 -6.64
N PHE A 358 -21.00 23.70 -6.39
CA PHE A 358 -22.28 24.19 -5.86
C PHE A 358 -23.46 23.89 -6.79
N GLU A 359 -23.29 24.14 -8.10
CA GLU A 359 -24.28 23.84 -9.13
C GLU A 359 -24.66 22.35 -9.15
N ARG A 360 -23.67 21.46 -8.95
CA ARG A 360 -23.92 20.01 -8.84
C ARG A 360 -24.59 19.62 -7.52
N LYS A 361 -24.24 20.27 -6.40
CA LYS A 361 -24.75 19.91 -5.07
C LYS A 361 -24.74 21.11 -4.12
N GLN A 362 -25.95 21.60 -3.81
CA GLN A 362 -26.18 22.82 -3.00
C GLN A 362 -26.12 22.56 -1.47
N GLU A 363 -25.15 21.76 -0.99
CA GLU A 363 -25.03 21.46 0.45
C GLU A 363 -24.18 22.48 1.22
N LEU A 364 -23.26 23.17 0.55
CA LEU A 364 -22.34 24.16 1.11
C LEU A 364 -22.30 25.37 0.18
N SER A 365 -22.12 26.58 0.71
CA SER A 365 -21.94 27.76 -0.14
C SER A 365 -20.62 27.70 -0.93
N PRO A 366 -20.47 28.43 -2.05
CA PRO A 366 -19.19 28.50 -2.77
C PRO A 366 -18.00 28.89 -1.88
N ALA A 367 -18.20 29.83 -0.93
CA ALA A 367 -17.17 30.20 0.04
C ALA A 367 -16.79 29.03 0.97
N GLN A 368 -17.78 28.28 1.47
CA GLN A 368 -17.53 27.09 2.29
C GLN A 368 -16.84 25.96 1.51
N ILE A 369 -17.13 25.84 0.21
CA ILE A 369 -16.48 24.87 -0.69
C ILE A 369 -15.01 25.25 -0.89
N ALA A 370 -14.72 26.53 -1.13
CA ALA A 370 -13.35 27.03 -1.24
C ALA A 370 -12.55 26.85 0.06
N ASP A 371 -13.19 27.10 1.22
CA ASP A 371 -12.57 26.91 2.53
C ASP A 371 -12.31 25.43 2.87
N TYR A 372 -13.06 24.51 2.26
CA TYR A 372 -13.01 23.08 2.59
C TYR A 372 -11.61 22.48 2.41
N THR A 373 -10.98 22.71 1.26
CA THR A 373 -9.68 22.12 0.91
C THR A 373 -8.57 22.69 1.79
N THR A 374 -8.58 24.00 2.03
CA THR A 374 -7.67 24.69 2.95
C THR A 374 -7.82 24.16 4.38
N ALA A 375 -9.05 23.99 4.86
CA ALA A 375 -9.33 23.46 6.18
C ALA A 375 -8.94 21.97 6.31
N LEU A 376 -9.09 21.17 5.25
CA LEU A 376 -8.63 19.78 5.21
C LEU A 376 -7.11 19.69 5.26
N ALA A 377 -6.39 20.48 4.46
CA ALA A 377 -4.94 20.54 4.49
C ALA A 377 -4.42 20.95 5.87
N ALA A 378 -5.05 21.94 6.50
CA ALA A 378 -4.72 22.36 7.86
C ALA A 378 -4.95 21.24 8.89
N LEU A 379 -6.08 20.52 8.79
CA LEU A 379 -6.36 19.37 9.66
C LEU A 379 -5.31 18.26 9.47
N CYS A 380 -5.01 17.87 8.24
CA CYS A 380 -4.03 16.83 7.95
C CYS A 380 -2.65 17.17 8.51
N ARG A 381 -2.18 18.43 8.34
CA ARG A 381 -0.95 18.92 8.97
C ARG A 381 -1.01 18.84 10.49
N GLN A 382 -2.13 19.23 11.10
CA GLN A 382 -2.30 19.19 12.56
C GLN A 382 -2.23 17.77 13.14
N VAL A 383 -2.75 16.76 12.41
CA VAL A 383 -2.74 15.36 12.86
C VAL A 383 -1.56 14.56 12.32
N GLY A 384 -0.66 15.18 11.55
CA GLY A 384 0.49 14.52 10.94
C GLY A 384 0.11 13.48 9.87
N ALA A 385 -1.06 13.63 9.23
CA ALA A 385 -1.50 12.76 8.16
C ALA A 385 -0.97 13.27 6.81
N PRO A 386 -0.41 12.40 5.94
CA PRO A 386 -0.03 12.80 4.60
C PRO A 386 -1.23 13.29 3.80
N TYR A 387 -1.02 14.34 3.02
CA TYR A 387 -2.04 15.07 2.28
C TYR A 387 -1.56 15.33 0.86
N TYR A 388 -2.43 15.13 -0.11
CA TYR A 388 -2.18 15.43 -1.51
C TYR A 388 -3.37 16.18 -2.10
N HIS A 389 -3.11 17.35 -2.67
CA HIS A 389 -4.12 18.17 -3.33
C HIS A 389 -4.29 17.71 -4.77
N LEU A 390 -5.49 17.24 -5.11
CA LEU A 390 -5.80 16.72 -6.45
C LEU A 390 -6.76 17.68 -7.15
N ALA A 391 -6.22 18.53 -8.02
CA ALA A 391 -6.99 19.51 -8.78
C ALA A 391 -7.75 18.83 -9.93
N ILE A 392 -9.03 19.16 -10.08
CA ILE A 392 -9.93 18.61 -11.12
C ILE A 392 -10.17 19.61 -12.25
N VAL A 393 -10.03 20.91 -11.99
CA VAL A 393 -10.41 21.98 -12.92
C VAL A 393 -9.80 21.77 -14.31
N GLY A 394 -10.67 21.58 -15.30
CA GLY A 394 -10.28 21.43 -16.71
C GLY A 394 -9.64 20.09 -17.07
N ARG A 395 -9.78 19.07 -16.24
CA ARG A 395 -9.18 17.75 -16.46
C ARG A 395 -10.24 16.67 -16.65
N GLU A 396 -9.92 15.71 -17.51
CA GLU A 396 -10.72 14.51 -17.67
C GLU A 396 -10.71 13.64 -16.39
N PRO A 397 -11.84 13.03 -16.01
CA PRO A 397 -11.94 12.17 -14.83
C PRO A 397 -10.89 11.06 -14.78
N GLU A 398 -10.57 10.46 -15.92
CA GLU A 398 -9.56 9.42 -16.08
C GLU A 398 -8.16 9.93 -15.75
N ALA A 399 -7.81 11.14 -16.19
CA ALA A 399 -6.51 11.74 -15.87
C ALA A 399 -6.38 12.04 -14.38
N VAL A 400 -7.45 12.48 -13.73
CA VAL A 400 -7.52 12.69 -12.28
C VAL A 400 -7.37 11.37 -11.53
N ALA A 401 -8.06 10.32 -11.97
CA ALA A 401 -7.98 8.98 -11.37
C ALA A 401 -6.59 8.34 -11.56
N ALA A 402 -5.97 8.50 -12.73
CA ALA A 402 -4.62 8.01 -13.01
C ALA A 402 -3.58 8.67 -12.09
N GLU A 403 -3.65 10.00 -11.90
CA GLU A 403 -2.81 10.69 -10.93
C GLU A 403 -3.08 10.19 -9.50
N ALA A 404 -4.35 10.01 -9.11
CA ALA A 404 -4.70 9.49 -7.79
C ALA A 404 -4.12 8.08 -7.55
N VAL A 405 -4.13 7.19 -8.55
CA VAL A 405 -3.48 5.87 -8.49
C VAL A 405 -1.97 6.01 -8.37
N GLY A 406 -1.34 6.90 -9.14
CA GLY A 406 0.10 7.16 -9.06
C GLY A 406 0.52 7.62 -7.66
N VAL A 407 -0.21 8.56 -7.08
CA VAL A 407 -0.01 9.04 -5.70
C VAL A 407 -0.23 7.91 -4.70
N LEU A 408 -1.30 7.13 -4.84
CA LEU A 408 -1.57 5.99 -3.98
C LEU A 408 -0.41 5.00 -3.96
N LEU A 409 0.10 4.62 -5.13
CA LEU A 409 1.24 3.70 -5.27
C LEU A 409 2.53 4.32 -4.69
N GLN A 410 2.75 5.62 -4.89
CA GLN A 410 3.88 6.34 -4.30
C GLN A 410 3.85 6.35 -2.76
N TYR A 411 2.67 6.50 -2.16
CA TYR A 411 2.49 6.56 -0.70
C TYR A 411 2.26 5.19 -0.04
N SER A 412 2.15 4.12 -0.84
CA SER A 412 1.95 2.76 -0.35
C SER A 412 3.16 2.21 0.41
N GLY A 413 4.37 2.66 0.06
CA GLY A 413 5.61 2.23 0.70
C GLY A 413 5.86 0.71 0.60
N SER A 414 6.55 0.17 1.60
CA SER A 414 6.95 -1.24 1.65
C SER A 414 5.77 -2.21 1.86
N GLU A 415 4.67 -1.71 2.40
CA GLU A 415 3.43 -2.42 2.70
C GLU A 415 2.71 -2.86 1.41
N LEU A 416 2.99 -2.19 0.28
CA LEU A 416 2.55 -2.60 -1.04
C LEU A 416 2.98 -4.04 -1.35
N PHE A 417 4.24 -4.38 -1.07
CA PHE A 417 4.78 -5.71 -1.34
C PHE A 417 4.16 -6.79 -0.44
N ASP A 418 3.68 -6.43 0.76
CA ASP A 418 2.93 -7.37 1.60
C ASP A 418 1.53 -7.64 1.04
N ALA A 419 0.88 -6.63 0.45
CA ALA A 419 -0.38 -6.79 -0.24
C ALA A 419 -0.23 -7.66 -1.50
N ILE A 420 0.78 -7.38 -2.33
CA ILE A 420 1.12 -8.16 -3.52
C ILE A 420 1.37 -9.63 -3.17
N GLY A 421 2.26 -9.90 -2.21
CA GLY A 421 2.56 -11.29 -1.82
C GLY A 421 1.34 -12.06 -1.30
N ARG A 422 0.38 -11.38 -0.65
CA ARG A 422 -0.87 -12.01 -0.21
C ARG A 422 -1.84 -12.24 -1.36
N PHE A 423 -1.91 -11.32 -2.32
CA PHE A 423 -2.69 -11.49 -3.54
C PHE A 423 -2.21 -12.73 -4.32
N GLU A 424 -0.88 -12.86 -4.49
CA GLU A 424 -0.28 -14.02 -5.16
C GLU A 424 -0.59 -15.34 -4.45
N MET A 425 -0.57 -15.36 -3.11
CA MET A 425 -0.96 -16.55 -2.33
C MET A 425 -2.45 -16.92 -2.40
N GLN A 426 -3.32 -15.99 -2.82
CA GLN A 426 -4.76 -16.25 -2.96
C GLN A 426 -5.14 -16.69 -4.39
N GLY A 427 -4.33 -16.31 -5.38
CA GLY A 427 -4.53 -16.65 -6.80
C GLY A 427 -3.78 -17.89 -7.29
N ALA A 428 -2.88 -18.44 -6.47
CA ALA A 428 -2.23 -19.75 -6.66
C ALA A 428 -2.96 -20.82 -5.86
#